data_AF-A0A1X7H8R7-F1
#
_entry.id   AF-A0A1X7H8R7-F1
#
_cell.length_a   1.000
_cell.length_b   1.000
_cell.length_c   1.000
_cell.angle_alpha   90.00
_cell.angle_beta   90.00
_cell.angle_gamma   90.00
#
_symmetry.space_group_name_H-M   'P 1'
#
loop_
_entity.id
_entity.type
_entity.pdbx_description
1 polymer ?
#
loop_
_entity_poly.entity_id
_entity_poly.type
_entity_poly.pdbx_seq_one_letter_code
_entity_poly.pdbx_strand_id
1 'polypeptide(L)'
;MKKNLLISILITSFFFISGCQTVKNKTDAIVEKENAKLSKYIGKSSNELRLDLGKPDEDFKNEKGNLELVYKTRKYGIPCERRFEIDSNQVVIGFVSNGCF
;
A
#
# COMPACT_ATOMS: atom_id res chain seq x y z
N MET A 1 24.72 41.05 -12.84
CA MET A 1 24.93 39.70 -12.26
C MET A 1 23.80 39.23 -11.35
N LYS A 2 23.32 40.01 -10.36
CA LYS A 2 22.28 39.57 -9.39
C LYS A 2 20.92 39.18 -10.02
N LYS A 3 20.47 39.86 -11.08
CA LYS A 3 19.19 39.58 -11.78
C LYS A 3 19.19 38.24 -12.53
N ASN A 4 20.30 37.90 -13.19
CA ASN A 4 20.46 36.63 -13.92
C ASN A 4 20.59 35.44 -12.95
N LEU A 5 21.18 35.67 -11.77
CA LEU A 5 21.24 34.69 -10.68
C LEU A 5 19.84 34.39 -10.11
N LEU A 6 19.02 35.41 -9.88
CA LEU A 6 17.64 35.24 -9.42
C LEU A 6 16.78 34.46 -10.43
N ILE A 7 16.90 34.77 -11.72
CA ILE A 7 16.19 34.05 -12.78
C ILE A 7 16.64 32.58 -12.83
N SER A 8 17.95 32.32 -12.69
CA SER A 8 18.48 30.95 -12.64
C SER A 8 17.93 30.15 -11.45
N ILE A 9 17.78 30.76 -10.27
CA ILE A 9 17.23 30.11 -9.07
C ILE A 9 15.73 29.80 -9.23
N LEU A 10 14.98 30.70 -9.86
CA LEU A 10 13.55 30.49 -10.15
C LEU A 10 13.33 29.32 -11.11
N ILE A 11 14.15 29.23 -12.18
CA ILE A 11 14.05 28.16 -13.16
C ILE A 11 14.38 26.81 -12.53
N THR A 12 15.46 26.71 -11.74
CA THR A 12 15.82 25.44 -11.09
C THR A 12 14.75 24.99 -10.10
N SER A 13 14.18 25.90 -9.31
CA SER A 13 13.08 25.60 -8.39
C SER A 13 11.84 25.02 -9.09
N PHE A 14 11.48 25.53 -10.27
CA PHE A 14 10.35 25.02 -11.05
C PHE A 14 10.52 23.56 -11.51
N PHE A 15 11.74 23.16 -11.88
CA PHE A 15 12.03 21.77 -12.26
C PHE A 15 11.96 20.79 -11.07
N PHE A 16 12.33 21.22 -9.86
CA PHE A 16 12.23 20.36 -8.68
C PHE A 16 10.77 20.09 -8.27
N ILE A 17 9.88 21.07 -8.41
CA ILE A 17 8.45 20.92 -8.06
C ILE A 17 7.75 19.94 -9.01
N SER A 18 8.04 20.02 -10.32
CA SER A 18 7.44 19.11 -11.32
C SER A 18 7.92 17.66 -11.18
N GLY A 19 9.18 17.46 -10.79
CA GLY A 19 9.73 16.13 -10.49
C GLY A 19 9.04 15.46 -9.30
N CYS A 20 8.82 16.19 -8.20
CA CYS A 20 8.14 15.65 -7.01
C CYS A 20 6.70 15.24 -7.30
N GLN A 21 5.96 16.05 -8.06
CA GLN A 21 4.59 15.72 -8.47
C GLN A 21 4.53 14.46 -9.34
N THR A 22 5.50 14.27 -10.24
CA THR A 22 5.56 13.09 -11.11
C THR A 22 5.81 11.80 -10.33
N VAL A 23 6.72 11.82 -9.35
CA VAL A 23 6.97 10.67 -8.47
C VAL A 23 5.73 10.34 -7.65
N LYS A 24 5.08 11.36 -7.07
CA LYS A 24 3.83 11.19 -6.32
C LYS A 24 2.76 10.51 -7.18
N ASN A 25 2.49 11.02 -8.38
CA ASN A 25 1.47 10.46 -9.26
C ASN A 25 1.76 8.98 -9.62
N LYS A 26 3.03 8.62 -9.84
CA LYS A 26 3.43 7.23 -10.09
C LYS A 26 3.21 6.34 -8.87
N THR A 27 3.56 6.82 -7.68
CA THR A 27 3.34 6.10 -6.42
C THR A 27 1.85 5.91 -6.15
N ASP A 28 1.04 6.97 -6.31
CA ASP A 28 -0.41 6.94 -6.10
C ASP A 28 -1.07 5.91 -7.04
N ALA A 29 -0.68 5.86 -8.32
CA ALA A 29 -1.18 4.88 -9.27
C ALA A 29 -0.85 3.42 -8.87
N ILE A 30 0.31 3.18 -8.25
CA ILE A 30 0.67 1.84 -7.75
C ILE A 30 -0.18 1.47 -6.53
N VAL A 31 -0.39 2.42 -5.62
CA VAL A 31 -1.25 2.23 -4.44
C VAL A 31 -2.69 1.94 -4.85
N GLU A 32 -3.24 2.70 -5.80
CA GLU A 32 -4.59 2.47 -6.33
C GLU A 32 -4.73 1.08 -6.96
N LYS A 33 -3.73 0.64 -7.74
CA LYS A 33 -3.72 -0.68 -8.36
C LYS A 33 -3.68 -1.81 -7.31
N GLU A 34 -2.88 -1.65 -6.27
CA GLU A 34 -2.81 -2.60 -5.17
C GLU A 34 -4.15 -2.63 -4.40
N ASN A 35 -4.70 -1.47 -4.06
CA ASN A 35 -5.99 -1.38 -3.37
C ASN A 35 -7.12 -2.01 -4.21
N ALA A 36 -7.14 -1.80 -5.53
CA ALA A 36 -8.12 -2.42 -6.42
C ALA A 36 -7.96 -3.94 -6.53
N LYS A 37 -6.75 -4.48 -6.31
CA LYS A 37 -6.51 -5.92 -6.24
C LYS A 37 -7.03 -6.49 -4.93
N LEU A 38 -6.72 -5.86 -3.80
CA LEU A 38 -7.04 -6.39 -2.47
C LEU A 38 -8.49 -6.14 -2.05
N SER A 39 -9.13 -5.09 -2.58
CA SER A 39 -10.54 -4.79 -2.30
C SER A 39 -11.49 -5.89 -2.77
N LYS A 40 -11.08 -6.72 -3.73
CA LYS A 40 -11.84 -7.89 -4.18
C LYS A 40 -12.11 -8.91 -3.08
N TYR A 41 -11.31 -8.92 -2.03
CA TYR A 41 -11.48 -9.82 -0.90
C TYR A 41 -12.48 -9.29 0.13
N ILE A 42 -12.81 -8.00 0.14
CA ILE A 42 -13.81 -7.44 1.06
C ILE A 42 -15.15 -8.15 0.83
N GLY A 43 -15.75 -8.65 1.91
CA GLY A 43 -16.99 -9.43 1.88
C GLY A 43 -16.80 -10.89 1.45
N LYS A 44 -15.58 -11.34 1.15
CA LYS A 44 -15.28 -12.75 0.86
C LYS A 44 -14.89 -13.50 2.13
N SER A 45 -14.96 -14.84 2.05
CA SER A 45 -14.53 -15.68 3.16
C SER A 45 -13.01 -15.66 3.32
N SER A 46 -12.54 -15.81 4.56
CA SER A 46 -11.11 -15.99 4.86
C SER A 46 -10.51 -17.24 4.20
N ASN A 47 -11.33 -18.24 3.87
CA ASN A 47 -10.90 -19.41 3.12
C ASN A 47 -10.56 -19.07 1.67
N GLU A 48 -11.37 -18.27 0.99
CA GLU A 48 -11.07 -17.78 -0.37
C GLU A 48 -9.76 -16.99 -0.37
N LEU A 49 -9.58 -16.10 0.60
CA LEU A 49 -8.34 -15.35 0.79
C LEU A 49 -7.12 -16.28 0.96
N ARG A 50 -7.24 -17.34 1.77
CA ARG A 50 -6.16 -18.31 2.01
C ARG A 50 -5.89 -19.23 0.82
N LEU A 51 -6.90 -19.50 -0.01
CA LEU A 51 -6.71 -20.25 -1.26
C LEU A 51 -5.91 -19.42 -2.26
N ASP A 52 -6.21 -18.12 -2.37
CA ASP A 52 -5.58 -17.24 -3.35
C ASP A 52 -4.19 -16.75 -2.92
N LEU A 53 -4.00 -16.43 -1.63
CA LEU A 53 -2.74 -15.90 -1.09
C LEU A 53 -1.89 -16.94 -0.35
N GLY A 54 -2.44 -18.12 -0.08
CA GLY A 54 -1.78 -19.15 0.70
C GLY A 54 -1.90 -18.94 2.22
N LYS A 55 -0.98 -19.59 2.94
CA LYS A 55 -0.91 -19.53 4.41
C LYS A 55 -0.39 -18.15 4.85
N PRO A 56 -1.01 -17.48 5.83
CA PRO A 56 -0.48 -16.26 6.41
C PRO A 56 0.82 -16.55 7.18
N ASP A 57 1.70 -15.56 7.25
CA ASP A 57 2.93 -15.61 8.01
C ASP A 57 2.66 -15.45 9.51
N GLU A 58 1.71 -14.57 9.85
CA GLU A 58 1.30 -14.30 11.24
C GLU A 58 -0.23 -14.17 11.31
N ASP A 59 -0.79 -14.55 12.45
CA ASP A 59 -2.18 -14.26 12.79
C ASP A 59 -2.31 -13.84 14.26
N PHE A 60 -3.23 -12.91 14.55
CA PHE A 60 -3.50 -12.45 15.91
C PHE A 60 -4.89 -11.83 16.00
N LYS A 61 -5.40 -11.65 17.22
CA LYS A 61 -6.63 -10.87 17.43
C LYS A 61 -6.29 -9.40 17.65
N ASN A 62 -6.95 -8.50 16.93
CA ASN A 62 -6.81 -7.06 17.14
C ASN A 62 -7.58 -6.61 18.40
N GLU A 63 -7.46 -5.31 18.74
CA GLU A 63 -8.09 -4.72 19.92
C GLU A 63 -9.63 -4.83 19.92
N LYS A 64 -10.25 -4.97 18.73
CA LYS A 64 -11.69 -5.17 18.56
C LYS A 64 -12.11 -6.64 18.71
N GLY A 65 -11.15 -7.55 18.86
CA GLY A 65 -11.37 -9.00 18.93
C GLY A 65 -11.48 -9.70 17.57
N ASN A 66 -11.32 -8.97 16.46
CA ASN A 66 -11.31 -9.51 15.11
C ASN A 66 -9.97 -10.20 14.82
N LEU A 67 -9.96 -11.20 13.95
CA LEU A 67 -8.75 -11.90 13.55
C LEU A 67 -8.03 -11.11 12.46
N GLU A 68 -6.75 -10.84 12.63
CA GLU A 68 -5.90 -10.31 11.57
C GLU A 68 -5.03 -11.42 10.98
N LEU A 69 -5.03 -11.50 9.65
CA LEU A 69 -4.13 -12.36 8.89
C LEU A 69 -3.07 -11.51 8.20
N VAL A 70 -1.80 -11.78 8.48
CA VAL A 70 -0.66 -11.01 7.98
C VAL A 70 0.11 -11.83 6.96
N TYR A 71 0.36 -11.22 5.79
CA TYR A 71 1.15 -11.77 4.70
C TYR A 71 2.36 -10.87 4.45
N LYS A 72 3.55 -11.38 4.72
CA LYS A 72 4.83 -10.69 4.61
C LYS A 72 5.58 -11.22 3.40
N THR A 73 5.98 -10.31 2.52
CA THR A 73 6.80 -10.62 1.35
C THR A 73 7.92 -9.59 1.24
N ARG A 74 8.92 -9.85 0.39
CA ARG A 74 9.93 -8.85 0.04
C ARG A 74 10.01 -8.73 -1.46
N LYS A 75 10.06 -7.50 -1.95
CA LYS A 75 10.29 -7.20 -3.36
C LYS A 75 11.42 -6.19 -3.46
N TYR A 76 12.48 -6.55 -4.18
CA TYR A 76 13.72 -5.75 -4.27
C TYR A 76 14.32 -5.37 -2.91
N GLY A 77 14.21 -6.25 -1.92
CA GLY A 77 14.68 -5.99 -0.54
C GLY A 77 13.72 -5.15 0.32
N ILE A 78 12.66 -4.60 -0.26
CA ILE A 78 11.67 -3.79 0.44
C ILE A 78 10.61 -4.72 1.05
N PRO A 79 10.33 -4.62 2.35
CA PRO A 79 9.28 -5.41 2.99
C PRO A 79 7.90 -4.94 2.51
N CYS A 80 7.08 -5.89 2.10
CA CYS A 80 5.67 -5.71 1.77
C CYS A 80 4.84 -6.49 2.77
N GLU A 81 3.91 -5.82 3.44
CA GLU A 81 3.02 -6.41 4.42
C GLU A 81 1.57 -6.13 4.05
N ARG A 82 0.79 -7.21 3.89
CA ARG A 82 -0.66 -7.15 3.71
C ARG A 82 -1.32 -7.70 4.96
N ARG A 83 -2.19 -6.93 5.58
CA ARG A 83 -3.01 -7.35 6.72
C ARG A 83 -4.46 -7.37 6.30
N PHE A 84 -5.17 -8.44 6.64
CA PHE A 84 -6.60 -8.57 6.41
C PHE A 84 -7.31 -8.73 7.74
N GLU A 85 -8.32 -7.90 7.98
CA GLU A 85 -9.18 -7.98 9.15
C GLU A 85 -10.36 -8.90 8.85
N ILE A 86 -10.53 -9.93 9.66
CA ILE A 86 -11.54 -10.99 9.54
C ILE A 86 -12.48 -10.91 10.74
N ASP A 87 -13.79 -10.85 10.48
CA ASP A 87 -14.81 -10.82 11.53
C ASP A 87 -15.08 -12.22 12.13
N SER A 88 -16.02 -12.29 13.07
CA SER A 88 -16.45 -13.55 13.70
C SER A 88 -17.14 -14.52 12.74
N ASN A 89 -17.67 -14.04 11.60
CA ASN A 89 -18.28 -14.85 10.55
C ASN A 89 -17.23 -15.38 9.56
N GLN A 90 -15.94 -15.18 9.82
CA GLN A 90 -14.84 -15.53 8.94
C GLN A 90 -14.88 -14.78 7.60
N VAL A 91 -15.42 -13.56 7.59
CA VAL A 91 -15.50 -12.69 6.43
C VAL A 91 -14.46 -11.58 6.53
N VAL A 92 -13.80 -11.28 5.41
CA VAL A 92 -12.85 -10.16 5.32
C VAL A 92 -13.63 -8.84 5.34
N ILE A 93 -13.38 -8.00 6.33
CA ILE A 93 -14.06 -6.71 6.52
C ILE A 93 -13.12 -5.51 6.28
N GLY A 94 -11.82 -5.73 6.22
CA GLY A 94 -10.83 -4.68 5.98
C GLY A 94 -9.50 -5.23 5.50
N PHE A 95 -8.69 -4.36 4.91
CA PHE A 95 -7.29 -4.67 4.62
C PHE A 95 -6.40 -3.43 4.75
N VAL A 96 -5.11 -3.68 5.01
CA VAL A 96 -4.04 -2.69 4.97
C VAL A 96 -2.90 -3.26 4.15
N SER A 97 -2.30 -2.45 3.27
CA SER A 97 -1.14 -2.85 2.48
C SER A 97 -0.03 -1.82 2.64
N ASN A 98 1.13 -2.25 3.13
CA ASN A 98 2.28 -1.40 3.40
C ASN A 98 3.49 -1.91 2.61
N GLY A 99 4.16 -1.04 1.85
CA GLY A 99 5.41 -1.40 1.18
C GLY A 99 5.26 -2.30 -0.06
N CYS A 100 4.04 -2.45 -0.58
CA CYS A 100 3.71 -3.38 -1.66
C CYS A 100 3.65 -2.71 -3.04
N PHE A 101 4.79 -2.21 -3.53
CA PHE A 101 4.92 -1.51 -4.82
C PHE A 101 5.85 -2.22 -5.82
#